data_AF-A0ABD2VA00-F1
#
_entry.id   AF-A0ABD2VA00-F1
#
_cell.length_a   1.000
_cell.length_b   1.000
_cell.length_c   1.000
_cell.angle_alpha   90.00
_cell.angle_beta   90.00
_cell.angle_gamma   90.00
#
_symmetry.space_group_name_H-M   'P 1'
#
loop_
_entity.id
_entity.type
_entity.pdbx_description
1 polymer ?
#
loop_
_entity_poly.entity_id
_entity_poly.type
_entity_poly.pdbx_seq_one_letter_code
_entity_poly.pdbx_strand_id
1 'polypeptide(L)'
;MSSFVIFLLTLLSIFPFRQCHGRLFTFEMHHRFSETVKKLAGPLQNWPVKGSLQYYTQLANHDRFLHGRRLFKFDGPLTFSDGNSTFRISSLGFLHYTTVTLGTPGLKFLVALDTGSDLFWVPCECGRCASTDDPTLYSSDFELSIYSLNGSSTSKKVTCSDSLCTDRNNCLSSNNHCPYSVSYVSSETSTSGILVDDILHLRTEDSEEKNFVEARVIFGCGQEQTGSFLDVAAPNGLFGLGLEKVSVPSILSQEGFMADSFSMCFGSDGAGRINFGDKGSFDQEETPFNINPLHPTYNISVDQIRVGTTLVDSGFTALFDTGTSFTYLADLSYTKLSESFHSQVRDKRRPPDPRIPFEYCYDMSPDANTSLIPSLSLTMSGGGQLAVNDPIIVISTQNQLMYCLAIVKSDALNIIGQNFMTGYRFVFDREKIILGWKKFDCYDIEKIDHFPSQSVNTTRVPPAVAVVPGNDNAERSHERTTNTRQSSFASSVFQTCYLNLINCFLASLILLLL
;
A
#
# COMPACT_ATOMS: atom_id res chain seq x y z
N MET A 1 -45.77 -0.54 -53.25
CA MET A 1 -44.76 -0.65 -52.17
C MET A 1 -44.45 -2.10 -51.74
N SER A 2 -45.36 -3.07 -51.91
CA SER A 2 -45.14 -4.47 -51.47
C SER A 2 -44.02 -5.23 -52.24
N SER A 3 -43.89 -5.07 -53.56
CA SER A 3 -42.86 -5.81 -54.33
C SER A 3 -41.42 -5.34 -54.11
N PHE A 4 -41.21 -4.08 -53.72
CA PHE A 4 -39.86 -3.54 -53.52
C PHE A 4 -39.25 -4.00 -52.18
N VAL A 5 -40.09 -4.16 -51.15
CA VAL A 5 -39.69 -4.68 -49.83
C VAL A 5 -39.33 -6.17 -49.91
N ILE A 6 -40.10 -6.95 -50.68
CA ILE A 6 -39.80 -8.38 -50.90
C ILE A 6 -38.48 -8.53 -51.66
N PHE A 7 -38.23 -7.69 -52.67
CA PHE A 7 -36.98 -7.73 -53.43
C PHE A 7 -35.76 -7.39 -52.55
N LEU A 8 -35.89 -6.38 -51.67
CA LEU A 8 -34.82 -5.98 -50.75
C LEU A 8 -34.51 -7.07 -49.71
N LEU A 9 -35.54 -7.74 -49.17
CA LEU A 9 -35.40 -8.86 -48.24
C LEU A 9 -34.74 -10.07 -48.91
N THR A 10 -35.07 -10.36 -50.17
CA THR A 10 -34.39 -11.42 -50.93
C THR A 10 -32.92 -11.09 -51.22
N LEU A 11 -32.59 -9.82 -51.50
CA LEU A 11 -31.20 -9.41 -51.76
C LEU A 11 -30.30 -9.53 -50.51
N LEU A 12 -30.85 -9.22 -49.33
CA LEU A 12 -30.14 -9.37 -48.06
C LEU A 12 -29.90 -10.84 -47.65
N SER A 13 -30.74 -11.77 -48.12
CA SER A 13 -30.57 -13.21 -47.88
C SER A 13 -29.50 -13.89 -48.78
N ILE A 14 -29.00 -13.19 -49.80
CA ILE A 14 -28.05 -13.74 -50.79
C ILE A 14 -26.60 -13.30 -50.53
N PHE A 15 -26.33 -12.44 -49.54
CA PHE A 15 -24.94 -12.16 -49.16
C PHE A 15 -24.30 -13.40 -48.55
N PRO A 16 -23.25 -13.99 -49.16
CA PRO A 16 -22.58 -15.12 -48.57
C PRO A 16 -21.95 -14.64 -47.26
N PHE A 17 -22.32 -15.27 -46.15
CA PHE A 17 -21.61 -15.12 -44.89
C PHE A 17 -20.13 -15.39 -45.17
N ARG A 18 -19.32 -14.33 -45.27
CA ARG A 18 -17.87 -14.47 -45.28
C ARG A 18 -17.50 -15.07 -43.94
N GLN A 19 -17.18 -16.36 -43.95
CA GLN A 19 -16.66 -17.07 -42.79
C GLN A 19 -15.34 -16.40 -42.41
N CYS A 20 -15.41 -15.51 -41.42
CA CYS A 20 -14.26 -14.80 -40.92
C CYS A 20 -13.37 -15.83 -40.22
N HIS A 21 -12.32 -16.29 -40.91
CA HIS A 21 -11.31 -17.16 -40.31
C HIS A 21 -10.49 -16.32 -39.35
N GLY A 22 -10.99 -16.17 -38.12
CA GLY A 22 -10.20 -15.65 -37.01
C GLY A 22 -9.00 -16.57 -36.84
N ARG A 23 -7.81 -16.09 -37.20
CA ARG A 23 -6.56 -16.78 -36.86
C ARG A 23 -6.35 -16.60 -35.37
N LEU A 24 -6.67 -17.63 -34.60
CA LEU A 24 -6.33 -17.70 -33.19
C LEU A 24 -4.82 -17.97 -33.11
N PHE A 25 -4.03 -16.97 -32.75
CA PHE A 25 -2.63 -17.18 -32.42
C PHE A 25 -2.56 -17.68 -30.97
N THR A 26 -2.33 -18.97 -30.80
CA THR A 26 -1.99 -19.55 -29.50
C THR A 26 -0.48 -19.56 -29.36
N PHE A 27 0.03 -18.86 -28.36
CA PHE A 27 1.44 -18.93 -27.97
C PHE A 27 1.59 -19.92 -26.82
N GLU A 28 2.51 -20.87 -26.97
CA GLU A 28 2.93 -21.74 -25.88
C GLU A 28 4.19 -21.14 -25.25
N MET A 29 4.09 -20.72 -23.99
CA MET A 29 5.21 -20.16 -23.25
C MET A 29 5.98 -21.30 -22.56
N HIS A 30 7.26 -21.43 -22.91
CA HIS A 30 8.17 -22.38 -22.28
C HIS A 30 9.23 -21.64 -21.47
N HIS A 31 9.39 -21.99 -20.19
CA HIS A 31 10.48 -21.42 -19.39
C HIS A 31 11.85 -21.89 -19.94
N ARG A 32 12.90 -21.06 -19.75
CA ARG A 32 14.24 -21.26 -20.32
C ARG A 32 14.86 -22.63 -20.05
N PHE A 33 14.55 -23.22 -18.89
CA PHE A 33 15.06 -24.53 -18.46
C PHE A 33 14.12 -25.70 -18.76
N SER A 34 13.05 -25.48 -19.52
CA SER A 34 12.13 -26.54 -19.93
C SER A 34 12.81 -27.51 -20.88
N GLU A 35 12.34 -28.76 -20.90
CA GLU A 35 12.86 -29.77 -21.82
C GLU A 35 12.64 -29.38 -23.29
N THR A 36 11.56 -28.64 -23.59
CA THR A 36 11.30 -28.11 -24.94
C THR A 36 12.37 -27.12 -25.36
N VAL A 37 12.76 -26.17 -24.50
CA VAL A 37 13.80 -25.18 -24.81
C VAL A 37 15.19 -25.82 -24.90
N LYS A 38 15.51 -26.78 -24.01
CA LYS A 38 16.77 -27.53 -24.08
C LYS A 38 16.94 -28.28 -25.40
N LYS A 39 15.86 -28.88 -25.92
CA LYS A 39 15.87 -29.55 -27.22
C LYS A 39 16.09 -28.58 -28.38
N LEU A 40 15.52 -27.37 -28.31
CA LEU A 40 15.66 -26.34 -29.35
C LEU A 40 17.05 -25.68 -29.35
N ALA A 41 17.66 -25.49 -28.18
CA ALA A 41 18.94 -24.79 -28.04
C ALA A 41 20.18 -25.64 -28.38
N GLY A 42 20.01 -26.93 -28.63
CA GLY A 42 21.06 -27.84 -29.09
C GLY A 42 22.06 -28.29 -28.00
N PRO A 43 22.94 -29.26 -28.31
CA PRO A 43 23.82 -29.93 -27.34
C PRO A 43 25.05 -29.12 -26.89
N LEU A 44 25.24 -27.89 -27.37
CA LEU A 44 26.41 -27.06 -27.08
C LEU A 44 26.27 -26.19 -25.82
N GLN A 45 25.11 -26.24 -25.15
CA GLN A 45 24.82 -25.39 -24.01
C GLN A 45 24.79 -26.22 -22.71
N ASN A 46 25.68 -25.88 -21.77
CA ASN A 46 25.73 -26.52 -20.45
C ASN A 46 24.53 -26.09 -19.62
N TRP A 47 23.48 -26.91 -19.63
CA TRP A 47 22.28 -26.70 -18.81
C TRP A 47 22.52 -27.21 -17.39
N PRO A 48 22.24 -26.42 -16.34
CA PRO A 48 22.35 -26.91 -14.98
C PRO A 48 21.32 -28.01 -14.71
N VAL A 49 21.72 -29.02 -13.91
CA VAL A 49 20.84 -30.12 -13.52
C VAL A 49 19.69 -29.56 -12.68
N LYS A 50 18.45 -29.90 -13.04
CA LYS A 50 17.25 -29.44 -12.31
C LYS A 50 17.36 -29.82 -10.83
N GLY A 51 17.18 -28.84 -9.94
CA GLY A 51 17.30 -29.02 -8.48
C GLY A 51 18.71 -28.84 -7.90
N SER A 52 19.73 -28.64 -8.72
CA SER A 52 21.09 -28.29 -8.24
C SER A 52 21.17 -26.84 -7.75
N LEU A 53 22.17 -26.53 -6.91
CA LEU A 53 22.46 -25.16 -6.50
C LEU A 53 22.62 -24.22 -7.71
N GLN A 54 23.40 -24.66 -8.70
CA GLN A 54 23.65 -23.89 -9.92
C GLN A 54 22.36 -23.62 -10.74
N TYR A 55 21.39 -24.55 -10.73
CA TYR A 55 20.09 -24.36 -11.35
C TYR A 55 19.29 -23.25 -10.68
N TYR A 56 19.20 -23.27 -9.35
CA TYR A 56 18.51 -22.22 -8.59
C TYR A 56 19.25 -20.87 -8.66
N THR A 57 20.58 -20.86 -8.64
CA THR A 57 21.37 -19.64 -8.82
C THR A 57 21.13 -19.01 -10.19
N GLN A 58 21.02 -19.79 -11.27
CA GLN A 58 20.72 -19.24 -12.60
C GLN A 58 19.28 -18.74 -12.74
N LEU A 59 18.31 -19.41 -12.11
CA LEU A 59 16.93 -18.92 -12.01
C LEU A 59 16.87 -17.59 -11.26
N ALA A 60 17.44 -17.54 -10.05
CA ALA A 60 17.48 -16.33 -9.23
C ALA A 60 18.20 -15.18 -9.94
N ASN A 61 19.32 -15.44 -10.64
CA ASN A 61 20.02 -14.42 -11.42
C ASN A 61 19.20 -13.95 -12.64
N HIS A 62 18.43 -14.84 -13.27
CA HIS A 62 17.56 -14.47 -14.38
C HIS A 62 16.37 -13.62 -13.92
N ASP A 63 15.73 -14.00 -12.82
CA ASP A 63 14.67 -13.23 -12.19
C ASP A 63 15.22 -11.87 -11.74
N ARG A 64 16.37 -11.85 -11.06
CA ARG A 64 17.09 -10.62 -10.71
C ARG A 64 17.49 -9.78 -11.93
N PHE A 65 17.76 -10.38 -13.09
CA PHE A 65 18.04 -9.63 -14.33
C PHE A 65 16.77 -9.09 -15.00
N LEU A 66 15.67 -9.84 -14.97
CA LEU A 66 14.38 -9.39 -15.50
C LEU A 66 13.76 -8.30 -14.63
N HIS A 67 13.78 -8.47 -13.31
CA HIS A 67 13.36 -7.46 -12.35
C HIS A 67 14.39 -6.32 -12.23
N GLY A 68 15.68 -6.63 -12.33
CA GLY A 68 16.78 -5.66 -12.24
C GLY A 68 16.91 -4.74 -13.45
N ARG A 69 16.39 -5.11 -14.63
CA ARG A 69 16.41 -4.24 -15.82
C ARG A 69 15.60 -2.93 -15.66
N ARG A 70 14.75 -2.82 -14.63
CA ARG A 70 14.11 -1.55 -14.23
C ARG A 70 14.83 -0.82 -13.08
N LEU A 71 15.75 -1.47 -12.38
CA LEU A 71 16.40 -0.96 -11.16
C LEU A 71 17.79 -0.33 -11.41
N PHE A 72 18.26 -0.23 -12.66
CA PHE A 72 19.65 0.14 -12.98
C PHE A 72 19.97 1.65 -12.92
N LYS A 73 19.32 2.47 -12.07
CA LYS A 73 19.69 3.88 -11.96
C LYS A 73 19.81 4.48 -10.56
N PHE A 74 19.27 3.84 -9.52
CA PHE A 74 19.37 4.35 -8.14
C PHE A 74 19.71 3.19 -7.21
N ASP A 75 20.96 3.16 -6.73
CA ASP A 75 21.48 2.08 -5.87
C ASP A 75 21.14 2.28 -4.38
N GLY A 76 20.47 3.38 -4.01
CA GLY A 76 20.12 3.71 -2.62
C GLY A 76 18.66 4.16 -2.47
N PRO A 77 18.11 4.07 -1.25
CA PRO A 77 16.75 4.53 -0.97
C PRO A 77 16.59 6.03 -1.25
N LEU A 78 15.37 6.40 -1.63
CA LEU A 78 14.98 7.79 -1.87
C LEU A 78 14.27 8.36 -0.65
N THR A 79 14.39 9.67 -0.48
CA THR A 79 13.62 10.41 0.50
C THR A 79 13.24 11.79 -0.02
N PHE A 80 12.46 12.55 0.74
CA PHE A 80 12.07 13.90 0.36
C PHE A 80 13.29 14.84 0.30
N SER A 81 13.19 15.93 -0.47
CA SER A 81 14.29 16.89 -0.67
C SER A 81 14.87 17.43 0.65
N ASP A 82 14.04 17.62 1.67
CA ASP A 82 14.46 18.08 3.00
C ASP A 82 15.02 16.94 3.88
N GLY A 83 14.75 15.69 3.51
CA GLY A 83 15.22 14.48 4.19
C GLY A 83 14.13 13.51 4.55
N ASN A 84 14.54 12.48 5.27
CA ASN A 84 13.66 11.39 5.70
C ASN A 84 12.99 11.63 7.04
N SER A 85 13.30 12.71 7.73
CA SER A 85 12.70 12.99 9.03
C SER A 85 11.20 13.21 8.91
N THR A 86 10.47 12.61 9.85
CA THR A 86 9.04 12.81 10.05
C THR A 86 8.81 13.16 11.52
N PHE A 87 7.71 13.84 11.82
CA PHE A 87 7.43 14.30 13.18
C PHE A 87 5.96 14.14 13.51
N ARG A 88 5.67 13.63 14.71
CA ARG A 88 4.33 13.55 15.25
C ARG A 88 3.85 14.91 15.73
N ILE A 89 2.78 15.42 15.14
CA ILE A 89 2.18 16.69 15.55
C ILE A 89 0.91 16.40 16.35
N SER A 90 1.00 16.56 17.67
CA SER A 90 -0.09 16.18 18.59
C SER A 90 -1.32 17.07 18.46
N SER A 91 -1.13 18.37 18.18
CA SER A 91 -2.23 19.30 17.86
C SER A 91 -2.95 18.92 16.57
N LEU A 92 -2.27 18.23 15.66
CA LEU A 92 -2.83 17.72 14.42
C LEU A 92 -3.22 16.24 14.53
N GLY A 93 -3.97 15.91 15.57
CA GLY A 93 -4.56 14.57 15.73
C GLY A 93 -3.55 13.46 16.00
N PHE A 94 -2.31 13.76 16.41
CA PHE A 94 -1.26 12.76 16.71
C PHE A 94 -0.78 11.96 15.50
N LEU A 95 -0.85 12.52 14.29
CA LEU A 95 -0.30 11.89 13.08
C LEU A 95 1.17 12.28 12.86
N HIS A 96 1.90 11.51 12.05
CA HIS A 96 3.24 11.86 11.59
C HIS A 96 3.18 12.62 10.26
N TYR A 97 3.97 13.68 10.21
CA TYR A 97 4.06 14.59 9.07
C TYR A 97 5.47 14.66 8.54
N THR A 98 5.59 15.09 7.29
CA THR A 98 6.85 15.48 6.68
C THR A 98 6.62 16.64 5.72
N THR A 99 7.72 17.23 5.25
CA THR A 99 7.67 18.31 4.26
C THR A 99 7.96 17.76 2.88
N VAL A 100 7.08 18.06 1.93
CA VAL A 100 7.26 17.74 0.51
C VAL A 100 7.38 19.02 -0.30
N THR A 101 8.16 18.99 -1.38
CA THR A 101 8.36 20.14 -2.26
C THR A 101 7.80 19.85 -3.64
N LEU A 102 6.91 20.73 -4.13
CA LEU A 102 6.21 20.59 -5.40
C LEU A 102 6.48 21.76 -6.36
N GLY A 103 6.61 21.44 -7.64
CA GLY A 103 6.62 22.40 -8.74
C GLY A 103 7.95 23.10 -9.02
N THR A 104 7.91 24.06 -9.94
CA THR A 104 9.07 24.84 -10.40
C THR A 104 8.72 26.33 -10.52
N PRO A 105 9.16 27.19 -9.59
CA PRO A 105 10.00 26.89 -8.43
C PRO A 105 9.29 26.00 -7.39
N GLY A 106 10.08 25.29 -6.58
CA GLY A 106 9.56 24.38 -5.57
C GLY A 106 8.88 25.10 -4.41
N LEU A 107 7.66 24.67 -4.07
CA LEU A 107 6.86 25.14 -2.94
C LEU A 107 6.65 24.00 -1.94
N LYS A 108 6.77 24.30 -0.64
CA LYS A 108 6.76 23.31 0.43
C LYS A 108 5.36 23.10 1.03
N PHE A 109 5.04 21.85 1.33
CA PHE A 109 3.78 21.46 1.96
C PHE A 109 4.04 20.52 3.13
N LEU A 110 3.37 20.75 4.25
CA LEU A 110 3.37 19.85 5.40
C LEU A 110 2.25 18.81 5.21
N VAL A 111 2.63 17.55 5.06
CA VAL A 111 1.68 16.49 4.68
C VAL A 111 1.64 15.37 5.70
N ALA A 112 0.43 14.89 6.01
CA ALA A 112 0.23 13.68 6.81
C ALA A 112 0.58 12.43 5.99
N LEU A 113 1.28 11.46 6.59
CA LEU A 113 1.65 10.22 5.91
C LEU A 113 0.55 9.17 6.08
N ASP A 114 -0.05 8.73 4.98
CA ASP A 114 -1.27 7.91 5.02
C ASP A 114 -1.17 6.66 4.14
N THR A 115 -1.02 5.48 4.75
CA THR A 115 -1.09 4.18 4.06
C THR A 115 -2.52 3.68 3.86
N GLY A 116 -3.52 4.32 4.46
CA GLY A 116 -4.94 4.02 4.33
C GLY A 116 -5.59 4.61 3.07
N SER A 117 -4.91 5.49 2.34
CA SER A 117 -5.38 6.03 1.07
C SER A 117 -4.30 6.15 -0.01
N ASP A 118 -4.72 6.18 -1.28
CA ASP A 118 -3.81 6.15 -2.41
C ASP A 118 -3.34 7.53 -2.87
N LEU A 119 -4.21 8.54 -2.81
CA LEU A 119 -3.97 9.82 -3.49
C LEU A 119 -3.19 10.78 -2.59
N PHE A 120 -2.02 11.23 -3.07
CA PHE A 120 -1.40 12.45 -2.56
C PHE A 120 -2.19 13.68 -3.01
N TRP A 121 -2.50 14.60 -2.10
CA TRP A 121 -3.17 15.86 -2.43
C TRP A 121 -2.70 17.01 -1.53
N VAL A 122 -2.80 18.23 -2.05
CA VAL A 122 -2.50 19.49 -1.34
C VAL A 122 -3.61 20.52 -1.59
N PRO A 123 -3.84 21.50 -0.68
CA PRO A 123 -4.75 22.59 -0.95
C PRO A 123 -4.28 23.39 -2.16
N CYS A 124 -5.21 23.69 -3.08
CA CYS A 124 -4.88 24.25 -4.39
C CYS A 124 -6.04 25.08 -4.93
N GLU A 125 -5.77 26.30 -5.41
CA GLU A 125 -6.80 27.24 -5.89
C GLU A 125 -8.04 27.25 -4.98
N CYS A 126 -7.78 27.34 -3.67
CA CYS A 126 -8.72 26.91 -2.65
C CYS A 126 -10.03 27.71 -2.65
N GLY A 127 -11.16 27.01 -2.74
CA GLY A 127 -12.49 27.54 -2.44
C GLY A 127 -12.84 27.40 -0.95
N ARG A 128 -12.68 26.19 -0.40
CA ARG A 128 -12.86 25.87 1.02
C ARG A 128 -11.78 24.93 1.53
N CYS A 129 -10.85 25.45 2.33
CA CYS A 129 -9.73 24.71 2.92
C CYS A 129 -9.44 25.23 4.32
N ALA A 130 -8.48 24.60 5.01
CA ALA A 130 -7.92 25.15 6.23
C ALA A 130 -7.37 26.57 6.01
N SER A 131 -7.55 27.45 7.01
CA SER A 131 -7.01 28.80 6.96
C SER A 131 -5.48 28.77 7.06
N THR A 132 -4.82 29.56 6.22
CA THR A 132 -3.37 29.80 6.24
C THR A 132 -2.99 31.07 7.00
N ASP A 133 -3.97 31.81 7.54
CA ASP A 133 -3.77 33.16 8.09
C ASP A 133 -3.14 33.17 9.50
N ASP A 134 -3.12 32.02 10.17
CA ASP A 134 -2.50 31.86 11.49
C ASP A 134 -1.44 30.74 11.47
N PRO A 135 -0.15 31.09 11.26
CA PRO A 135 0.95 30.15 11.31
C PRO A 135 1.11 29.47 12.68
N THR A 136 0.61 30.09 13.75
CA THR A 136 0.81 29.59 15.13
C THR A 136 -0.14 28.45 15.52
N LEU A 137 -1.14 28.17 14.69
CA LEU A 137 -2.19 27.19 14.98
C LEU A 137 -1.70 25.74 14.84
N TYR A 138 -0.66 25.48 14.04
CA TYR A 138 -0.31 24.12 13.60
C TYR A 138 1.14 23.72 13.88
N SER A 139 2.10 24.61 13.64
CA SER A 139 3.52 24.44 13.96
C SER A 139 4.19 25.80 13.99
N SER A 140 4.92 26.13 15.06
CA SER A 140 5.60 27.44 15.17
C SER A 140 6.61 27.72 14.05
N ASP A 141 7.05 26.65 13.36
CA ASP A 141 8.18 26.68 12.45
C ASP A 141 7.77 26.40 10.98
N PHE A 142 6.48 26.25 10.67
CA PHE A 142 6.01 25.95 9.32
C PHE A 142 4.80 26.80 8.89
N GLU A 143 4.95 27.54 7.80
CA GLU A 143 3.88 28.32 7.17
C GLU A 143 3.15 27.47 6.12
N LEU A 144 1.84 27.33 6.25
CA LEU A 144 1.03 26.52 5.33
C LEU A 144 0.97 27.18 3.94
N SER A 145 1.19 26.39 2.90
CA SER A 145 1.18 26.86 1.50
C SER A 145 -0.09 26.45 0.74
N ILE A 146 -0.51 27.25 -0.24
CA ILE A 146 -1.58 26.88 -1.19
C ILE A 146 -0.96 26.73 -2.58
N TYR A 147 -1.13 25.57 -3.19
CA TYR A 147 -0.61 25.32 -4.53
C TYR A 147 -1.35 26.16 -5.58
N SER A 148 -0.58 26.73 -6.52
CA SER A 148 -1.11 27.47 -7.65
C SER A 148 -0.61 26.86 -8.95
N LEU A 149 -1.55 26.52 -9.85
CA LEU A 149 -1.24 26.00 -11.18
C LEU A 149 -0.39 26.98 -12.00
N ASN A 150 -0.61 28.28 -11.85
CA ASN A 150 0.19 29.32 -12.52
C ASN A 150 1.49 29.66 -11.75
N GLY A 151 1.62 29.18 -10.52
CA GLY A 151 2.81 29.36 -9.68
C GLY A 151 3.97 28.43 -10.05
N SER A 152 3.68 27.35 -10.77
CA SER A 152 4.68 26.37 -11.22
C SER A 152 4.73 26.29 -12.74
N SER A 153 5.93 26.50 -13.30
CA SER A 153 6.20 26.41 -14.73
C SER A 153 6.15 24.98 -15.30
N THR A 154 6.15 23.97 -14.42
CA THR A 154 6.13 22.54 -14.80
C THR A 154 4.77 21.88 -14.59
N SER A 155 3.81 22.63 -14.04
CA SER A 155 2.45 22.20 -13.75
C SER A 155 1.66 21.86 -15.02
N LYS A 156 0.93 20.75 -14.97
CA LYS A 156 0.03 20.33 -16.04
C LYS A 156 -1.25 19.73 -15.47
N LYS A 157 -2.40 20.22 -15.92
CA LYS A 157 -3.69 19.61 -15.58
C LYS A 157 -3.80 18.24 -16.26
N VAL A 158 -4.16 17.21 -15.49
CA VAL A 158 -4.39 15.86 -16.02
C VAL A 158 -5.75 15.84 -16.71
N THR A 159 -5.78 15.32 -17.94
CA THR A 159 -7.03 15.19 -18.71
C THR A 159 -7.74 13.89 -18.42
N CYS A 160 -9.05 13.81 -18.66
CA CYS A 160 -9.84 12.59 -18.50
C CYS A 160 -9.41 11.43 -19.41
N SER A 161 -8.71 11.68 -20.52
CA SER A 161 -8.11 10.63 -21.34
C SER A 161 -6.90 9.94 -20.70
N ASP A 162 -6.32 10.53 -19.65
CA ASP A 162 -5.13 9.98 -19.00
C ASP A 162 -5.41 8.63 -18.33
N SER A 163 -4.48 7.68 -18.46
CA SER A 163 -4.57 6.35 -17.83
C SER A 163 -4.75 6.37 -16.31
N LEU A 164 -4.27 7.41 -15.64
CA LEU A 164 -4.33 7.57 -14.19
C LEU A 164 -5.55 8.36 -13.72
N CYS A 165 -6.38 8.85 -14.64
CA CYS A 165 -7.69 9.37 -14.29
C CYS A 165 -8.61 8.21 -13.87
N THR A 166 -8.88 8.08 -12.57
CA THR A 166 -9.74 7.03 -12.01
C THR A 166 -11.22 7.37 -12.14
N ASP A 167 -11.58 8.66 -12.03
CA ASP A 167 -12.97 9.12 -12.10
C ASP A 167 -13.39 9.59 -13.50
N ARG A 168 -13.16 8.74 -14.50
CA ARG A 168 -13.51 9.03 -15.91
C ARG A 168 -15.01 9.16 -16.14
N ASN A 169 -15.83 8.55 -15.29
CA ASN A 169 -17.28 8.55 -15.44
C ASN A 169 -17.89 9.92 -15.14
N ASN A 170 -17.22 10.72 -14.30
CA ASN A 170 -17.63 12.10 -14.01
C ASN A 170 -17.05 13.13 -15.01
N CYS A 171 -16.40 12.67 -16.08
CA CYS A 171 -15.92 13.52 -17.15
C CYS A 171 -16.97 13.72 -18.25
N LEU A 172 -17.32 14.97 -18.56
CA LEU A 172 -18.20 15.30 -19.68
C LEU A 172 -17.53 15.09 -21.05
N SER A 173 -16.20 15.20 -21.12
CA SER A 173 -15.41 14.95 -22.33
C SER A 173 -14.00 14.46 -22.00
N SER A 174 -13.31 13.83 -22.96
CA SER A 174 -11.93 13.37 -22.78
C SER A 174 -10.93 14.50 -22.52
N ASN A 175 -11.24 15.71 -22.99
CA ASN A 175 -10.38 16.89 -22.87
C ASN A 175 -10.65 17.69 -21.59
N ASN A 176 -11.67 17.31 -20.82
CA ASN A 176 -11.89 17.90 -19.50
C ASN A 176 -10.74 17.53 -18.56
N HIS A 177 -10.53 18.35 -17.54
CA HIS A 177 -9.63 18.01 -16.45
C HIS A 177 -10.22 16.84 -15.65
N CYS A 178 -9.38 15.88 -15.27
CA CYS A 178 -9.81 14.73 -14.50
C CYS A 178 -10.25 15.18 -13.10
N PRO A 179 -11.53 15.03 -12.73
CA PRO A 179 -11.98 15.32 -11.39
C PRO A 179 -11.48 14.22 -10.43
N TYR A 180 -11.43 14.54 -9.15
CA TYR A 180 -11.33 13.53 -8.11
C TYR A 180 -12.17 13.94 -6.90
N SER A 181 -12.62 12.93 -6.16
CA SER A 181 -13.27 13.09 -4.87
C SER A 181 -12.92 11.90 -3.99
N VAL A 182 -12.39 12.15 -2.80
CA VAL A 182 -12.04 11.11 -1.82
C VAL A 182 -12.72 11.42 -0.50
N SER A 183 -13.44 10.44 0.03
CA SER A 183 -14.05 10.49 1.36
C SER A 183 -13.26 9.58 2.30
N TYR A 184 -13.05 10.06 3.52
CA TYR A 184 -12.32 9.35 4.56
C TYR A 184 -13.29 8.81 5.62
N VAL A 185 -12.85 7.82 6.41
CA VAL A 185 -13.69 7.18 7.44
C VAL A 185 -14.02 8.15 8.59
N SER A 186 -13.19 9.18 8.80
CA SER A 186 -13.46 10.21 9.81
C SER A 186 -14.67 11.07 9.45
N SER A 187 -15.38 11.56 10.48
CA SER A 187 -16.68 12.20 10.34
C SER A 187 -16.67 13.36 9.34
N GLU A 188 -17.41 13.19 8.25
CA GLU A 188 -17.61 14.21 7.20
C GLU A 188 -16.29 14.74 6.59
N THR A 189 -15.24 13.93 6.60
CA THR A 189 -13.92 14.32 6.09
C THR A 189 -13.74 13.90 4.64
N SER A 190 -13.46 14.86 3.77
CA SER A 190 -13.26 14.63 2.34
C SER A 190 -12.38 15.68 1.69
N THR A 191 -11.85 15.37 0.50
CA THR A 191 -11.17 16.30 -0.39
C THR A 191 -11.64 16.08 -1.83
N SER A 192 -11.81 17.16 -2.58
CA SER A 192 -12.19 17.11 -4.00
C SER A 192 -11.58 18.24 -4.82
N GLY A 193 -11.49 18.00 -6.12
CA GLY A 193 -10.91 18.95 -7.07
C GLY A 193 -10.51 18.27 -8.37
N ILE A 194 -9.33 18.60 -8.88
CA ILE A 194 -8.79 18.03 -10.14
C ILE A 194 -7.41 17.41 -9.94
N LEU A 195 -7.07 16.44 -10.79
CA LEU A 195 -5.71 15.87 -10.81
C LEU A 195 -4.74 16.78 -11.57
N VAL A 196 -3.53 16.91 -11.01
CA VAL A 196 -2.43 17.72 -11.55
C VAL A 196 -1.17 16.86 -11.62
N ASP A 197 -0.42 16.98 -12.70
CA ASP A 197 0.91 16.44 -12.91
C ASP A 197 1.92 17.57 -12.68
N ASP A 198 2.87 17.36 -11.77
CA ASP A 198 3.98 18.29 -11.55
C ASP A 198 5.20 17.55 -10.93
N ILE A 199 6.29 18.27 -10.69
CA ILE A 199 7.53 17.76 -10.13
C ILE A 199 7.43 17.66 -8.61
N LEU A 200 7.69 16.46 -8.07
CA LEU A 200 8.05 16.21 -6.68
C LEU A 200 9.57 16.17 -6.55
N HIS A 201 10.11 16.94 -5.61
CA HIS A 201 11.54 16.97 -5.33
C HIS A 201 11.93 15.97 -4.25
N LEU A 202 12.86 15.08 -4.59
CA LEU A 202 13.39 14.00 -3.78
C LEU A 202 14.93 14.11 -3.71
N ARG A 203 15.55 13.25 -2.92
CA ARG A 203 16.99 13.03 -2.90
C ARG A 203 17.34 11.60 -2.55
N THR A 204 18.55 11.17 -2.93
CA THR A 204 19.12 9.90 -2.46
C THR A 204 19.59 10.01 -1.01
N GLU A 205 19.44 8.91 -0.25
CA GLU A 205 19.92 8.84 1.14
C GLU A 205 21.44 8.63 1.22
N ASP A 206 22.04 7.92 0.25
CA ASP A 206 23.45 7.49 0.30
C ASP A 206 24.49 8.61 0.13
N SER A 207 25.60 8.35 0.83
CA SER A 207 26.61 9.27 1.39
C SER A 207 27.52 10.01 0.41
N GLU A 208 27.95 11.20 0.85
CA GLU A 208 28.92 12.15 0.28
C GLU A 208 28.39 13.12 -0.80
N GLU A 209 27.55 12.69 -1.74
CA GLU A 209 26.92 13.59 -2.73
C GLU A 209 25.39 13.44 -2.73
N LYS A 210 24.70 14.37 -2.06
CA LYS A 210 23.23 14.45 -2.06
C LYS A 210 22.74 14.81 -3.46
N ASN A 211 22.37 13.82 -4.25
CA ASN A 211 21.81 14.03 -5.57
C ASN A 211 20.31 14.31 -5.45
N PHE A 212 19.90 15.50 -5.89
CA PHE A 212 18.49 15.84 -6.05
C PHE A 212 17.88 15.02 -7.20
N VAL A 213 16.66 14.54 -6.96
CA VAL A 213 15.89 13.75 -7.92
C VAL A 213 14.57 14.46 -8.13
N GLU A 214 14.26 14.80 -9.37
CA GLU A 214 12.98 15.37 -9.77
C GLU A 214 12.13 14.25 -10.41
N ALA A 215 11.00 13.94 -9.80
CA ALA A 215 10.06 12.94 -10.31
C ALA A 215 8.73 13.60 -10.65
N ARG A 216 8.19 13.32 -11.84
CA ARG A 216 6.81 13.72 -12.16
C ARG A 216 5.84 12.81 -11.40
N VAL A 217 4.93 13.43 -10.66
CA VAL A 217 3.88 12.72 -9.92
C VAL A 217 2.53 13.33 -10.25
N ILE A 218 1.47 12.52 -10.10
CA ILE A 218 0.09 13.00 -10.15
C ILE A 218 -0.42 13.14 -8.73
N PHE A 219 -1.04 14.27 -8.43
CA PHE A 219 -1.62 14.57 -7.13
C PHE A 219 -2.94 15.33 -7.27
N GLY A 220 -3.73 15.32 -6.22
CA GLY A 220 -4.96 16.08 -6.12
C GLY A 220 -4.68 17.56 -5.83
N CYS A 221 -5.12 18.44 -6.74
CA CYS A 221 -5.34 19.85 -6.45
C CYS A 221 -6.65 19.96 -5.66
N GLY A 222 -6.54 19.98 -4.34
CA GLY A 222 -7.68 20.01 -3.41
C GLY A 222 -8.29 21.40 -3.33
N GLN A 223 -9.38 21.60 -4.07
CA GLN A 223 -10.10 22.87 -4.15
C GLN A 223 -11.10 23.01 -3.00
N GLU A 224 -11.67 21.88 -2.56
CA GLU A 224 -12.66 21.80 -1.49
C GLU A 224 -12.30 20.69 -0.50
N GLN A 225 -12.24 21.02 0.78
CA GLN A 225 -12.02 20.09 1.89
C GLN A 225 -13.12 20.22 2.95
N THR A 226 -13.36 19.13 3.67
CA THR A 226 -14.36 19.06 4.73
C THR A 226 -13.85 18.29 5.95
N GLY A 227 -14.60 18.36 7.06
CA GLY A 227 -14.30 17.61 8.27
C GLY A 227 -12.98 18.02 8.89
N SER A 228 -12.25 17.03 9.43
CA SER A 228 -11.01 17.27 10.19
C SER A 228 -9.86 17.86 9.35
N PHE A 229 -9.96 17.86 8.03
CA PHE A 229 -8.94 18.49 7.17
C PHE A 229 -8.95 20.01 7.23
N LEU A 230 -9.95 20.63 7.84
CA LEU A 230 -10.02 22.09 7.98
C LEU A 230 -9.21 22.62 9.17
N ASP A 231 -8.85 21.78 10.15
CA ASP A 231 -8.33 22.24 11.44
C ASP A 231 -7.39 21.29 12.19
N VAL A 232 -7.56 19.96 12.11
CA VAL A 232 -6.86 19.02 13.01
C VAL A 232 -6.12 17.90 12.29
N ALA A 233 -6.50 17.47 11.10
CA ALA A 233 -5.85 16.32 10.45
C ALA A 233 -4.83 16.77 9.40
N ALA A 234 -5.25 17.07 8.18
CA ALA A 234 -4.34 17.31 7.07
C ALA A 234 -4.52 18.72 6.46
N PRO A 235 -4.38 19.80 7.24
CA PRO A 235 -4.71 21.15 6.78
C PRO A 235 -3.86 21.63 5.59
N ASN A 236 -2.66 21.08 5.42
CA ASN A 236 -1.76 21.43 4.31
C ASN A 236 -1.50 20.28 3.34
N GLY A 237 -2.30 19.22 3.43
CA GLY A 237 -2.26 18.09 2.52
C GLY A 237 -1.98 16.76 3.22
N LEU A 238 -2.13 15.70 2.44
CA LEU A 238 -1.98 14.31 2.87
C LEU A 238 -1.29 13.54 1.76
N PHE A 239 -0.26 12.79 2.11
CA PHE A 239 0.55 12.00 1.21
C PHE A 239 0.09 10.54 1.23
N GLY A 240 -0.73 10.18 0.23
CA GLY A 240 -1.23 8.83 0.04
C GLY A 240 -0.11 7.87 -0.35
N LEU A 241 0.00 6.79 0.42
CA LEU A 241 1.01 5.74 0.29
C LEU A 241 0.39 4.40 -0.13
N GLY A 242 -0.88 4.41 -0.56
CA GLY A 242 -1.64 3.22 -0.96
C GLY A 242 -1.10 2.48 -2.19
N LEU A 243 -1.80 1.40 -2.55
CA LEU A 243 -1.37 0.44 -3.56
C LEU A 243 -1.78 0.80 -5.00
N GLU A 244 -2.73 1.72 -5.19
CA GLU A 244 -3.22 2.08 -6.51
C GLU A 244 -2.17 2.81 -7.35
N LYS A 245 -2.35 2.76 -8.68
CA LYS A 245 -1.37 3.30 -9.64
C LYS A 245 -1.14 4.81 -9.53
N VAL A 246 -2.12 5.54 -8.99
CA VAL A 246 -2.03 7.00 -8.80
C VAL A 246 -1.18 7.37 -7.57
N SER A 247 -0.91 6.42 -6.67
CA SER A 247 -0.09 6.71 -5.49
C SER A 247 1.35 7.02 -5.87
N VAL A 248 1.99 7.90 -5.09
CA VAL A 248 3.36 8.30 -5.36
C VAL A 248 4.33 7.10 -5.34
N PRO A 249 4.24 6.15 -4.38
CA PRO A 249 5.08 4.96 -4.42
C PRO A 249 4.93 4.16 -5.72
N SER A 250 3.70 4.03 -6.26
CA SER A 250 3.46 3.36 -7.55
C SER A 250 4.15 4.05 -8.71
N ILE A 251 4.00 5.37 -8.79
CA ILE A 251 4.59 6.18 -9.86
C ILE A 251 6.11 6.10 -9.81
N LEU A 252 6.71 6.28 -8.63
CA LEU A 252 8.17 6.25 -8.46
C LEU A 252 8.76 4.88 -8.84
N SER A 253 8.14 3.79 -8.40
CA SER A 253 8.60 2.45 -8.76
C SER A 253 8.41 2.15 -10.26
N GLN A 254 7.26 2.52 -10.83
CA GLN A 254 6.95 2.29 -12.24
C GLN A 254 7.93 3.01 -13.17
N GLU A 255 8.32 4.24 -12.82
CA GLU A 255 9.29 5.05 -13.55
C GLU A 255 10.75 4.65 -13.28
N GLY A 256 10.98 3.67 -12.40
CA GLY A 256 12.31 3.10 -12.12
C GLY A 256 13.18 3.97 -11.21
N PHE A 257 12.57 4.85 -10.41
CA PHE A 257 13.29 5.64 -9.41
C PHE A 257 13.70 4.81 -8.19
N MET A 258 12.97 3.73 -7.90
CA MET A 258 13.14 2.92 -6.69
C MET A 258 12.54 1.53 -6.86
N ALA A 259 12.87 0.62 -5.94
CA ALA A 259 12.11 -0.61 -5.77
C ALA A 259 10.66 -0.34 -5.35
N ASP A 260 9.75 -1.28 -5.62
CA ASP A 260 8.35 -1.14 -5.18
C ASP A 260 8.18 -1.46 -3.69
N SER A 261 8.76 -0.60 -2.86
CA SER A 261 8.70 -0.70 -1.42
C SER A 261 8.97 0.63 -0.74
N PHE A 262 8.65 0.73 0.54
CA PHE A 262 9.07 1.82 1.40
C PHE A 262 9.07 1.37 2.86
N SER A 263 9.77 2.10 3.72
CA SER A 263 9.80 1.86 5.15
C SER A 263 9.52 3.12 5.96
N MET A 264 8.99 2.90 7.16
CA MET A 264 8.70 3.97 8.12
C MET A 264 9.10 3.53 9.53
N CYS A 265 9.54 4.49 10.33
CA CYS A 265 9.88 4.28 11.74
C CYS A 265 9.31 5.41 12.58
N PHE A 266 8.69 5.10 13.72
CA PHE A 266 8.18 6.09 14.67
C PHE A 266 8.78 5.89 16.07
N GLY A 267 9.36 6.94 16.62
CA GLY A 267 9.91 7.02 17.97
C GLY A 267 8.85 7.42 18.99
N SER A 268 9.09 7.08 20.25
CA SER A 268 8.15 7.37 21.35
C SER A 268 7.99 8.88 21.61
N ASP A 269 9.05 9.64 21.42
CA ASP A 269 9.08 11.09 21.47
C ASP A 269 8.43 11.78 20.25
N GLY A 270 8.01 11.02 19.26
CA GLY A 270 7.35 11.53 18.05
C GLY A 270 8.31 11.86 16.91
N ALA A 271 9.62 11.62 17.04
CA ALA A 271 10.50 11.64 15.89
C ALA A 271 10.24 10.41 15.01
N GLY A 272 10.40 10.52 13.70
CA GLY A 272 10.24 9.40 12.80
C GLY A 272 11.05 9.51 11.52
N ARG A 273 10.95 8.48 10.69
CA ARG A 273 11.59 8.41 9.36
C ARG A 273 10.69 7.81 8.30
N ILE A 274 10.92 8.18 7.05
CA ILE A 274 10.36 7.54 5.84
C ILE A 274 11.41 7.43 4.73
N ASN A 275 11.59 6.22 4.21
CA ASN A 275 12.53 5.91 3.14
C ASN A 275 11.84 5.09 2.04
N PHE A 276 11.93 5.54 0.80
CA PHE A 276 11.36 4.84 -0.35
C PHE A 276 12.38 3.92 -1.00
N GLY A 277 11.94 2.74 -1.45
CA GLY A 277 12.78 1.68 -1.99
C GLY A 277 13.47 0.80 -0.94
N ASP A 278 13.30 1.09 0.36
CA ASP A 278 13.80 0.23 1.44
C ASP A 278 13.01 -1.09 1.49
N LYS A 279 13.73 -2.22 1.53
CA LYS A 279 13.17 -3.58 1.62
C LYS A 279 13.38 -4.21 2.99
N GLY A 280 13.94 -3.47 3.93
CA GLY A 280 14.28 -3.94 5.27
C GLY A 280 15.44 -4.93 5.26
N SER A 281 15.51 -5.70 6.34
CA SER A 281 16.58 -6.68 6.58
C SER A 281 16.05 -8.11 6.46
N PHE A 282 16.94 -9.05 6.11
CA PHE A 282 16.57 -10.47 5.94
C PHE A 282 16.09 -11.16 7.23
N ASP A 283 16.34 -10.57 8.39
CA ASP A 283 16.00 -11.08 9.71
C ASP A 283 14.79 -10.37 10.35
N GLN A 284 14.02 -9.62 9.57
CA GLN A 284 12.77 -9.01 10.02
C GLN A 284 11.65 -10.05 10.16
N GLU A 285 10.68 -9.77 11.02
CA GLU A 285 9.41 -10.50 11.05
C GLU A 285 8.56 -10.06 9.85
N GLU A 286 7.72 -10.95 9.30
CA GLU A 286 6.91 -10.66 8.12
C GLU A 286 5.50 -11.25 8.23
N THR A 287 4.53 -10.60 7.56
CA THR A 287 3.18 -11.13 7.34
C THR A 287 2.68 -10.74 5.94
N PRO A 288 1.94 -11.61 5.23
CA PRO A 288 1.40 -11.27 3.92
C PRO A 288 0.26 -10.24 4.01
N PHE A 289 0.16 -9.38 2.99
CA PHE A 289 -1.03 -8.54 2.81
C PHE A 289 -2.18 -9.33 2.18
N ASN A 290 -3.40 -9.08 2.67
CA ASN A 290 -4.65 -9.58 2.12
C ASN A 290 -5.17 -8.63 1.03
N ILE A 291 -4.63 -8.75 -0.18
CA ILE A 291 -4.97 -7.84 -1.27
C ILE A 291 -6.33 -8.19 -1.87
N ASN A 292 -7.26 -7.23 -1.83
CA ASN A 292 -8.47 -7.26 -2.63
C ASN A 292 -8.19 -6.67 -4.03
N PRO A 293 -8.33 -7.43 -5.12
CA PRO A 293 -8.03 -6.94 -6.47
C PRO A 293 -8.89 -5.76 -6.94
N LEU A 294 -10.06 -5.54 -6.33
CA LEU A 294 -10.94 -4.43 -6.68
C LEU A 294 -10.59 -3.14 -5.94
N HIS A 295 -10.11 -3.26 -4.70
CA HIS A 295 -9.76 -2.16 -3.80
C HIS A 295 -8.55 -2.57 -2.97
N PRO A 296 -7.34 -2.48 -3.54
CA PRO A 296 -6.14 -2.97 -2.89
C PRO A 296 -5.77 -2.08 -1.70
N THR A 297 -5.67 -2.67 -0.52
CA THR A 297 -5.26 -1.98 0.71
C THR A 297 -4.24 -2.81 1.47
N TYR A 298 -3.52 -2.19 2.41
CA TYR A 298 -2.59 -2.87 3.32
C TYR A 298 -3.31 -3.60 4.45
N ASN A 299 -4.23 -4.48 4.09
CA ASN A 299 -4.90 -5.35 5.05
C ASN A 299 -3.98 -6.49 5.47
N ILE A 300 -3.92 -6.80 6.77
CA ILE A 300 -3.19 -7.96 7.32
C ILE A 300 -4.14 -8.83 8.15
N SER A 301 -3.73 -10.06 8.42
CA SER A 301 -4.46 -10.97 9.31
C SER A 301 -3.75 -11.12 10.65
N VAL A 302 -4.47 -10.87 11.74
CA VAL A 302 -4.07 -11.18 13.10
C VAL A 302 -4.74 -12.48 13.49
N ASP A 303 -3.98 -13.50 13.85
CA ASP A 303 -4.51 -14.81 14.25
C ASP A 303 -4.81 -14.84 15.75
N GLN A 304 -3.95 -14.24 16.57
CA GLN A 304 -4.07 -14.26 18.03
C GLN A 304 -3.63 -12.95 18.67
N ILE A 305 -4.25 -12.63 19.80
CA ILE A 305 -3.86 -11.50 20.65
C ILE A 305 -3.42 -12.06 22.00
N ARG A 306 -2.26 -11.64 22.50
CA ARG A 306 -1.82 -11.93 23.86
C ARG A 306 -1.94 -10.68 24.71
N VAL A 307 -2.68 -10.77 25.81
CA VAL A 307 -2.82 -9.71 26.80
C VAL A 307 -2.27 -10.21 28.13
N GLY A 308 -1.11 -9.70 28.55
CA GLY A 308 -0.37 -10.21 29.70
C GLY A 308 -0.14 -11.72 29.58
N THR A 309 -0.78 -12.50 30.47
CA THR A 309 -0.68 -13.97 30.48
C THR A 309 -1.76 -14.67 29.67
N THR A 310 -2.78 -13.94 29.20
CA THR A 310 -3.95 -14.51 28.52
C THR A 310 -3.75 -14.50 27.01
N LEU A 311 -4.08 -15.62 26.37
CA LEU A 311 -4.23 -15.72 24.92
C LEU A 311 -5.71 -15.57 24.56
N VAL A 312 -5.98 -14.61 23.68
CA VAL A 312 -7.30 -14.32 23.14
C VAL A 312 -7.29 -14.79 21.68
N ASP A 313 -8.04 -15.87 21.42
CA ASP A 313 -8.29 -16.33 20.06
C ASP A 313 -9.42 -15.48 19.47
N SER A 314 -9.01 -14.48 18.71
CA SER A 314 -9.89 -13.56 18.00
C SER A 314 -9.19 -13.23 16.70
N GLY A 315 -9.22 -14.16 15.76
CA GLY A 315 -8.70 -13.90 14.42
C GLY A 315 -9.47 -12.76 13.76
N PHE A 316 -8.77 -11.75 13.24
CA PHE A 316 -9.38 -10.65 12.48
C PHE A 316 -8.46 -10.14 11.38
N THR A 317 -9.07 -9.55 10.35
CA THR A 317 -8.34 -8.74 9.36
C THR A 317 -8.43 -7.28 9.76
N ALA A 318 -7.32 -6.56 9.60
CA ALA A 318 -7.26 -5.12 9.86
C ALA A 318 -6.45 -4.39 8.78
N LEU A 319 -6.86 -3.15 8.51
CA LEU A 319 -6.08 -2.22 7.72
C LEU A 319 -4.88 -1.75 8.55
N PHE A 320 -3.67 -1.84 8.00
CA PHE A 320 -2.46 -1.32 8.63
C PHE A 320 -2.22 0.12 8.14
N ASP A 321 -2.56 1.08 9.01
CA ASP A 321 -2.82 2.46 8.58
C ASP A 321 -2.00 3.50 9.35
N THR A 322 -1.07 4.15 8.65
CA THR A 322 -0.34 5.28 9.19
C THR A 322 -1.17 6.57 9.12
N GLY A 323 -2.26 6.65 8.37
CA GLY A 323 -3.18 7.80 8.40
C GLY A 323 -4.10 7.83 9.62
N THR A 324 -4.00 6.83 10.50
CA THR A 324 -4.81 6.69 11.70
C THR A 324 -3.94 6.65 12.95
N SER A 325 -4.18 7.56 13.90
CA SER A 325 -3.32 7.74 15.08
C SER A 325 -3.42 6.61 16.09
N PHE A 326 -4.63 6.08 16.32
CA PHE A 326 -4.91 5.04 17.30
C PHE A 326 -5.54 3.81 16.64
N THR A 327 -5.24 2.62 17.14
CA THR A 327 -5.86 1.36 16.72
C THR A 327 -7.37 1.36 17.01
N TYR A 328 -8.17 1.00 16.00
CA TYR A 328 -9.61 0.79 16.09
C TYR A 328 -9.91 -0.70 15.95
N LEU A 329 -10.76 -1.26 16.80
CA LEU A 329 -11.18 -2.66 16.68
C LEU A 329 -12.71 -2.78 16.68
N ALA A 330 -13.23 -3.64 15.82
CA ALA A 330 -14.63 -4.03 15.78
C ALA A 330 -15.02 -4.79 17.06
N ASP A 331 -16.31 -4.73 17.39
CA ASP A 331 -16.86 -5.11 18.70
C ASP A 331 -16.35 -6.44 19.27
N LEU A 332 -16.29 -7.51 18.46
CA LEU A 332 -15.86 -8.83 18.93
C LEU A 332 -14.39 -8.84 19.40
N SER A 333 -13.48 -8.33 18.58
CA SER A 333 -12.05 -8.28 18.90
C SER A 333 -11.76 -7.24 19.98
N TYR A 334 -12.45 -6.10 19.93
CA TYR A 334 -12.35 -5.05 20.94
C TYR A 334 -12.75 -5.55 22.33
N THR A 335 -13.93 -6.16 22.45
CA THR A 335 -14.49 -6.62 23.72
C THR A 335 -13.60 -7.67 24.36
N LYS A 336 -13.20 -8.72 23.62
CA LYS A 336 -12.33 -9.76 24.15
C LYS A 336 -10.97 -9.22 24.63
N LEU A 337 -10.35 -8.32 23.86
CA LEU A 337 -9.05 -7.73 24.22
C LEU A 337 -9.20 -6.85 25.46
N SER A 338 -10.15 -5.92 25.44
CA SER A 338 -10.32 -4.90 26.48
C SER A 338 -10.78 -5.49 27.82
N GLU A 339 -11.65 -6.50 27.82
CA GLU A 339 -12.03 -7.25 29.01
C GLU A 339 -10.85 -8.06 29.57
N SER A 340 -10.06 -8.70 28.71
CA SER A 340 -8.85 -9.42 29.13
C SER A 340 -7.82 -8.49 29.75
N PHE A 341 -7.64 -7.30 29.16
CA PHE A 341 -6.78 -6.25 29.69
C PHE A 341 -7.30 -5.79 31.05
N HIS A 342 -8.58 -5.43 31.15
CA HIS A 342 -9.21 -4.97 32.38
C HIS A 342 -9.09 -5.96 33.54
N SER A 343 -9.29 -7.25 33.27
CA SER A 343 -9.21 -8.30 34.29
C SER A 343 -7.84 -8.42 34.95
N GLN A 344 -6.79 -7.89 34.32
CA GLN A 344 -5.40 -7.94 34.79
C GLN A 344 -4.91 -6.61 35.35
N VAL A 345 -5.63 -5.50 35.11
CA VAL A 345 -5.29 -4.19 35.66
C VAL A 345 -5.66 -4.12 37.14
N ARG A 346 -4.73 -3.62 37.96
CA ARG A 346 -4.91 -3.46 39.42
C ARG A 346 -5.43 -2.09 39.81
N ASP A 347 -5.15 -1.08 39.00
CA ASP A 347 -5.56 0.29 39.24
C ASP A 347 -7.07 0.44 39.12
N LYS A 348 -7.61 1.46 39.80
CA LYS A 348 -9.06 1.70 39.84
C LYS A 348 -9.54 2.20 38.47
N ARG A 349 -10.50 1.48 37.88
CA ARG A 349 -11.19 1.90 36.64
C ARG A 349 -12.01 3.18 36.87
N ARG A 350 -11.89 4.13 35.96
CA ARG A 350 -12.72 5.34 35.89
C ARG A 350 -14.02 5.09 35.13
N PRO A 351 -15.10 5.83 35.46
CA PRO A 351 -16.27 5.84 34.59
C PRO A 351 -15.91 6.41 33.21
N PRO A 352 -16.59 5.98 32.13
CA PRO A 352 -16.39 6.54 30.80
C PRO A 352 -16.60 8.05 30.77
N ASP A 353 -15.71 8.77 30.08
CA ASP A 353 -15.82 10.21 29.84
C ASP A 353 -16.05 10.44 28.33
N PRO A 354 -17.18 11.03 27.91
CA PRO A 354 -17.46 11.27 26.49
C PRO A 354 -16.43 12.14 25.77
N ARG A 355 -15.57 12.85 26.49
CA ARG A 355 -14.48 13.68 25.93
C ARG A 355 -13.21 12.87 25.63
N ILE A 356 -13.13 11.63 26.11
CA ILE A 356 -11.99 10.74 25.92
C ILE A 356 -12.47 9.58 25.04
N PRO A 357 -11.80 9.30 23.90
CA PRO A 357 -12.26 8.25 22.98
C PRO A 357 -12.05 6.82 23.50
N PHE A 358 -11.37 6.66 24.64
CA PHE A 358 -11.00 5.36 25.22
C PHE A 358 -11.94 4.96 26.36
N GLU A 359 -12.50 3.74 26.29
CA GLU A 359 -13.49 3.24 27.27
C GLU A 359 -12.86 2.70 28.57
N TYR A 360 -11.61 2.26 28.51
CA TYR A 360 -10.91 1.62 29.63
C TYR A 360 -9.79 2.53 30.14
N CYS A 361 -10.15 3.40 31.09
CA CYS A 361 -9.24 4.33 31.75
C CYS A 361 -9.11 4.06 33.25
N TYR A 362 -7.95 4.36 33.83
CA TYR A 362 -7.57 4.01 35.20
C TYR A 362 -6.82 5.13 35.91
N ASP A 363 -7.04 5.27 37.22
CA ASP A 363 -6.25 6.14 38.09
C ASP A 363 -4.82 5.61 38.21
N MET A 364 -3.82 6.36 37.76
CA MET A 364 -2.42 5.94 37.90
C MET A 364 -2.02 6.07 39.37
N SER A 365 -1.63 4.96 40.01
CA SER A 365 -1.16 4.99 41.39
C SER A 365 0.15 5.78 41.51
N PRO A 366 0.41 6.49 42.63
CA PRO A 366 1.66 7.25 42.82
C PRO A 366 2.93 6.37 42.77
N ASP A 367 2.78 5.10 43.13
CA ASP A 367 3.82 4.07 43.10
C ASP A 367 3.76 3.21 41.82
N ALA A 368 2.97 3.62 40.81
CA ALA A 368 2.73 2.84 39.60
C ALA A 368 4.03 2.64 38.83
N ASN A 369 4.59 1.45 38.95
CA ASN A 369 5.59 0.95 38.03
C ASN A 369 4.86 0.54 36.74
N THR A 370 5.32 0.99 35.57
CA THR A 370 4.76 0.61 34.26
C THR A 370 4.75 -0.91 34.05
N SER A 371 5.55 -1.65 34.82
CA SER A 371 5.55 -3.12 34.90
C SER A 371 4.21 -3.75 35.31
N LEU A 372 3.28 -2.99 35.89
CA LEU A 372 1.96 -3.48 36.31
C LEU A 372 0.91 -3.40 35.20
N ILE A 373 1.20 -2.70 34.10
CA ILE A 373 0.30 -2.62 32.94
C ILE A 373 0.43 -3.91 32.13
N PRO A 374 -0.69 -4.59 31.81
CA PRO A 374 -0.64 -5.79 31.00
C PRO A 374 0.02 -5.52 29.64
N SER A 375 1.00 -6.35 29.28
CA SER A 375 1.63 -6.29 27.95
C SER A 375 0.64 -6.72 26.86
N LEU A 376 0.88 -6.27 25.64
CA LEU A 376 0.06 -6.62 24.48
C LEU A 376 0.97 -7.10 23.34
N SER A 377 0.63 -8.22 22.70
CA SER A 377 1.26 -8.63 21.46
C SER A 377 0.27 -9.26 20.50
N LEU A 378 0.52 -9.10 19.21
CA LEU A 378 -0.26 -9.65 18.11
C LEU A 378 0.56 -10.75 17.43
N THR A 379 -0.05 -11.91 17.24
CA THR A 379 0.49 -12.95 16.37
C THR A 379 -0.18 -12.79 15.01
N MET A 380 0.61 -12.43 14.00
CA MET A 380 0.16 -12.26 12.64
C MET A 380 0.09 -13.61 11.92
N SER A 381 -0.68 -13.66 10.84
CA SER A 381 -0.65 -14.81 9.94
C SER A 381 0.75 -15.01 9.36
N GLY A 382 1.23 -16.25 9.35
CA GLY A 382 2.63 -16.59 9.10
C GLY A 382 3.48 -16.76 10.37
N GLY A 383 2.92 -16.42 11.54
CA GLY A 383 3.53 -16.69 12.85
C GLY A 383 4.38 -15.55 13.41
N GLY A 384 4.57 -14.47 12.65
CA GLY A 384 5.32 -13.30 13.10
C GLY A 384 4.66 -12.63 14.32
N GLN A 385 5.47 -12.24 15.30
CA GLN A 385 4.99 -11.63 16.53
C GLN A 385 5.32 -10.13 16.59
N LEU A 386 4.27 -9.32 16.77
CA LEU A 386 4.40 -7.89 17.00
C LEU A 386 4.08 -7.59 18.47
N ALA A 387 5.10 -7.26 19.26
CA ALA A 387 4.89 -6.72 20.60
C ALA A 387 4.52 -5.24 20.51
N VAL A 388 3.43 -4.85 21.16
CA VAL A 388 3.01 -3.44 21.24
C VAL A 388 3.77 -2.79 22.38
N ASN A 389 4.67 -1.86 22.06
CA ASN A 389 5.54 -1.23 23.05
C ASN A 389 4.75 -0.39 24.07
N ASP A 390 3.78 0.40 23.60
CA ASP A 390 2.96 1.28 24.44
C ASP A 390 1.46 1.04 24.15
N PRO A 391 0.81 0.06 24.81
CA PRO A 391 -0.62 -0.23 24.60
C PRO A 391 -1.54 0.78 25.28
N ILE A 392 -0.99 1.77 25.99
CA ILE A 392 -1.73 2.77 26.75
C ILE A 392 -1.37 4.19 26.32
N ILE A 393 -2.22 5.14 26.70
CA ILE A 393 -1.92 6.57 26.65
C ILE A 393 -2.06 7.17 28.05
N VAL A 394 -1.09 7.98 28.45
CA VAL A 394 -1.13 8.70 29.72
C VAL A 394 -1.74 10.09 29.51
N ILE A 395 -2.71 10.43 30.33
CA ILE A 395 -3.44 11.70 30.29
C ILE A 395 -3.23 12.40 31.63
N SER A 396 -2.63 13.59 31.57
CA SER A 396 -2.44 14.44 32.74
C SER A 396 -3.66 15.33 32.95
N THR A 397 -4.26 15.26 34.13
CA THR A 397 -5.29 16.19 34.58
C THR A 397 -4.72 17.05 35.71
N GLN A 398 -5.35 18.20 36.00
CA GLN A 398 -4.80 19.23 36.89
C GLN A 398 -4.24 18.71 38.24
N ASN A 399 -4.78 17.61 38.79
CA ASN A 399 -4.34 17.05 40.07
C ASN A 399 -4.01 15.54 40.04
N GLN A 400 -4.15 14.84 38.91
CA GLN A 400 -4.01 13.38 38.83
C GLN A 400 -3.53 12.92 37.46
N LEU A 401 -2.64 11.92 37.45
CA LEU A 401 -2.29 11.16 36.25
C LEU A 401 -3.27 10.00 36.09
N MET A 402 -3.75 9.80 34.88
CA MET A 402 -4.51 8.61 34.50
C MET A 402 -3.95 8.02 33.23
N TYR A 403 -4.24 6.76 32.96
CA TYR A 403 -3.95 6.14 31.68
C TYR A 403 -5.18 5.42 31.12
N CYS A 404 -5.24 5.29 29.81
CA CYS A 404 -6.27 4.54 29.13
C CYS A 404 -5.65 3.51 28.20
N LEU A 405 -6.32 2.37 28.01
CA LEU A 405 -6.02 1.46 26.90
C LEU A 405 -6.18 2.23 25.58
N ALA A 406 -5.11 2.36 24.81
CA ALA A 406 -5.06 3.19 23.61
C ALA A 406 -5.65 2.47 22.38
N ILE A 407 -6.87 1.94 22.53
CA ILE A 407 -7.64 1.26 21.49
C ILE A 407 -9.05 1.81 21.52
N VAL A 408 -9.56 2.19 20.35
CA VAL A 408 -10.91 2.75 20.20
C VAL A 408 -11.85 1.66 19.68
N LYS A 409 -13.06 1.61 20.25
CA LYS A 409 -14.11 0.71 19.76
C LYS A 409 -14.63 1.23 18.41
N SER A 410 -14.79 0.33 17.45
CA SER A 410 -15.31 0.61 16.13
C SER A 410 -16.55 -0.23 15.85
N ASP A 411 -17.48 0.32 15.10
CA ASP A 411 -18.73 -0.38 14.77
C ASP A 411 -18.54 -1.41 13.64
N ALA A 412 -17.53 -1.23 12.78
CA ALA A 412 -17.41 -2.01 11.55
C ALA A 412 -15.98 -2.40 11.14
N LEU A 413 -14.98 -1.58 11.46
CA LEU A 413 -13.64 -1.70 10.89
C LEU A 413 -12.59 -2.01 11.96
N ASN A 414 -11.64 -2.88 11.63
CA ASN A 414 -10.40 -3.03 12.37
C ASN A 414 -9.30 -2.26 11.64
N ILE A 415 -8.58 -1.41 12.35
CA ILE A 415 -7.45 -0.62 11.86
C ILE A 415 -6.34 -0.70 12.90
N ILE A 416 -5.15 -1.11 12.50
CA ILE A 416 -3.94 -0.97 13.32
C ILE A 416 -3.33 0.39 12.98
N GLY A 417 -3.39 1.30 13.96
CA GLY A 417 -2.92 2.68 13.81
C GLY A 417 -1.45 2.86 14.18
N GLN A 418 -0.95 4.09 14.01
CA GLN A 418 0.44 4.46 14.29
C GLN A 418 0.89 4.15 15.72
N ASN A 419 -0.03 4.19 16.71
CA ASN A 419 0.32 3.91 18.10
C ASN A 419 0.89 2.49 18.30
N PHE A 420 0.54 1.52 17.45
CA PHE A 420 1.11 0.17 17.49
C PHE A 420 2.41 0.03 16.68
N MET A 421 2.82 1.09 15.98
CA MET A 421 3.99 1.08 15.11
C MET A 421 5.26 1.62 15.80
N THR A 422 5.12 2.21 16.99
CA THR A 422 6.22 2.88 17.70
C THR A 422 7.33 1.90 18.10
N GLY A 423 8.59 2.26 17.82
CA GLY A 423 9.79 1.48 18.17
C GLY A 423 10.20 0.39 17.16
N TYR A 424 9.59 0.41 15.98
CA TYR A 424 9.88 -0.53 14.90
C TYR A 424 10.09 0.22 13.59
N ARG A 425 10.93 -0.33 12.72
CA ARG A 425 10.91 -0.05 11.29
C ARG A 425 9.91 -1.01 10.64
N PHE A 426 8.83 -0.47 10.10
CA PHE A 426 7.89 -1.20 9.26
C PHE A 426 8.26 -1.05 7.79
N VAL A 427 8.17 -2.12 7.04
CA VAL A 427 8.54 -2.21 5.63
C VAL A 427 7.34 -2.69 4.83
N PHE A 428 6.88 -1.86 3.91
CA PHE A 428 5.81 -2.19 2.97
C PHE A 428 6.49 -2.70 1.69
N ASP A 429 6.81 -3.99 1.62
CA ASP A 429 7.39 -4.62 0.41
C ASP A 429 6.25 -5.00 -0.54
N ARG A 430 5.95 -4.09 -1.47
CA ARG A 430 4.82 -4.21 -2.41
C ARG A 430 5.16 -5.13 -3.58
N GLU A 431 6.43 -5.40 -3.84
CA GLU A 431 6.86 -6.43 -4.79
C GLU A 431 6.52 -7.83 -4.26
N LYS A 432 6.76 -8.08 -2.98
CA LYS A 432 6.46 -9.36 -2.32
C LYS A 432 5.06 -9.43 -1.72
N ILE A 433 4.36 -8.30 -1.60
CA ILE A 433 3.03 -8.20 -0.97
C ILE A 433 3.10 -8.64 0.50
N ILE A 434 4.09 -8.12 1.23
CA ILE A 434 4.30 -8.39 2.66
C ILE A 434 4.53 -7.11 3.46
N LEU A 435 4.10 -7.13 4.71
CA LEU A 435 4.50 -6.19 5.74
C LEU A 435 5.65 -6.82 6.55
N GLY A 436 6.81 -6.19 6.54
CA GLY A 436 7.95 -6.54 7.38
C GLY A 436 8.07 -5.63 8.59
N TRP A 437 8.59 -6.12 9.71
CA TRP A 437 8.94 -5.26 10.85
C TRP A 437 10.13 -5.78 11.65
N LYS A 438 10.91 -4.83 12.18
CA LYS A 438 12.01 -5.10 13.11
C LYS A 438 12.14 -3.96 14.10
N LYS A 439 12.51 -4.27 15.34
CA LYS A 439 12.89 -3.23 16.31
C LYS A 439 14.01 -2.39 15.73
N PHE A 440 13.83 -1.07 15.76
CA PHE A 440 14.75 -0.15 15.13
C PHE A 440 14.81 1.13 15.94
N ASP A 441 16.02 1.64 16.17
CA ASP A 441 16.18 2.98 16.69
C ASP A 441 15.93 3.96 15.55
N CYS A 442 14.81 4.66 15.60
CA CYS A 442 14.45 5.62 14.56
C CYS A 442 15.47 6.75 14.44
N TYR A 443 16.49 6.88 15.30
CA TYR A 443 17.59 7.84 15.17
C TYR A 443 18.78 7.33 14.35
N ASP A 444 18.91 6.02 14.18
CA ASP A 444 20.02 5.44 13.44
C ASP A 444 19.90 5.77 11.95
N ILE A 445 21.01 6.21 11.35
CA ILE A 445 21.21 6.17 9.90
C ILE A 445 21.87 4.82 9.68
N GLU A 446 21.14 3.83 9.17
CA GLU A 446 21.77 2.58 8.74
C GLU A 446 22.84 2.95 7.71
N LYS A 447 24.11 2.89 8.11
CA LYS A 447 25.19 2.79 7.15
C LYS A 447 24.96 1.45 6.50
N ILE A 448 24.56 1.46 5.23
CA ILE A 448 24.57 0.26 4.42
C ILE A 448 26.04 -0.17 4.39
N ASP A 449 26.40 -1.12 5.25
CA ASP A 449 27.67 -1.79 5.15
C ASP A 449 27.62 -2.52 3.81
N HIS A 450 28.15 -1.87 2.77
CA HIS A 450 28.56 -2.55 1.56
C HIS A 450 29.55 -3.62 2.01
N PHE A 451 29.06 -4.85 2.16
CA PHE A 451 29.91 -6.00 2.35
C PHE A 451 30.97 -5.91 1.25
N PRO A 452 32.27 -5.76 1.60
CA PRO A 452 33.30 -5.86 0.60
C PRO A 452 33.12 -7.22 -0.05
N SER A 453 33.08 -7.25 -1.37
CA SER A 453 33.21 -8.47 -2.15
C SER A 453 34.53 -9.12 -1.79
N GLN A 454 34.55 -9.85 -0.67
CA GLN A 454 35.64 -10.73 -0.33
C GLN A 454 35.46 -11.94 -1.22
N SER A 455 36.39 -12.10 -2.15
CA SER A 455 36.65 -13.37 -2.83
C SER A 455 36.87 -14.43 -1.74
N VAL A 456 35.83 -15.20 -1.42
CA VAL A 456 35.96 -16.35 -0.52
C VAL A 456 36.77 -17.40 -1.27
N ASN A 457 38.04 -17.50 -0.91
CA ASN A 457 38.88 -18.65 -1.22
C ASN A 457 38.25 -19.89 -0.57
N THR A 458 37.70 -20.75 -1.42
CA THR A 458 37.08 -22.02 -1.04
C THR A 458 38.15 -23.00 -0.57
N THR A 459 38.39 -23.10 0.74
CA THR A 459 39.01 -24.29 1.35
C THR A 459 38.59 -24.43 2.81
N ARG A 460 37.31 -24.73 3.07
CA ARG A 460 36.87 -25.49 4.26
C ARG A 460 35.41 -25.91 4.12
N VAL A 461 35.22 -27.21 3.89
CA VAL A 461 33.93 -27.89 3.90
C VAL A 461 33.59 -28.25 5.36
N PRO A 462 32.43 -27.84 5.92
CA PRO A 462 31.93 -28.39 7.18
C PRO A 462 31.42 -29.83 6.98
N PRO A 463 31.50 -30.71 8.00
CA PRO A 463 31.15 -32.11 7.85
C PRO A 463 29.65 -32.29 7.62
N ALA A 464 29.29 -33.14 6.65
CA ALA A 464 27.92 -33.53 6.35
C ALA A 464 27.36 -34.40 7.49
N VAL A 465 26.19 -34.02 8.01
CA VAL A 465 25.38 -34.86 8.89
C VAL A 465 24.63 -35.88 8.03
N ALA A 466 24.86 -37.16 8.29
CA ALA A 466 24.19 -38.27 7.61
C ALA A 466 22.74 -38.40 8.10
N VAL A 467 21.78 -38.38 7.18
CA VAL A 467 20.41 -38.85 7.42
C VAL A 467 20.35 -40.32 7.04
N VAL A 468 20.04 -41.17 8.01
CA VAL A 468 19.84 -42.61 7.87
C VAL A 468 18.51 -42.86 7.12
N PRO A 469 18.49 -43.65 6.03
CA PRO A 469 17.25 -44.03 5.36
C PRO A 469 16.50 -45.10 6.16
N GLY A 470 15.26 -44.79 6.54
CA GLY A 470 14.30 -45.77 7.04
C GLY A 470 13.83 -46.68 5.92
N ASN A 471 13.93 -47.98 6.17
CA ASN A 471 13.45 -49.08 5.35
C ASN A 471 11.93 -49.17 5.52
N ASP A 472 11.15 -49.13 4.44
CA ASP A 472 9.84 -49.79 4.42
C ASP A 472 9.39 -50.17 3.02
N ASN A 473 8.90 -51.40 2.96
CA ASN A 473 8.61 -52.17 1.77
C ASN A 473 7.33 -51.71 1.06
N ALA A 474 7.33 -52.00 -0.23
CA ALA A 474 6.27 -51.83 -1.20
C ALA A 474 4.87 -52.22 -0.70
N GLU A 475 3.89 -51.35 -0.99
CA GLU A 475 2.60 -51.79 -1.48
C GLU A 475 2.11 -50.87 -2.61
N ARG A 476 1.62 -51.52 -3.67
CA ARG A 476 1.36 -50.97 -4.99
C ARG A 476 -0.13 -50.67 -5.08
N SER A 477 -0.52 -49.42 -5.34
CA SER A 477 -1.84 -49.13 -5.91
C SER A 477 -1.77 -47.99 -6.93
N HIS A 478 -2.33 -48.28 -8.10
CA HIS A 478 -2.58 -47.35 -9.19
C HIS A 478 -3.68 -46.36 -8.78
N GLU A 479 -3.53 -45.06 -9.09
CA GLU A 479 -4.46 -44.34 -9.98
C GLU A 479 -4.17 -42.83 -10.14
N ARG A 480 -4.31 -42.39 -11.40
CA ARG A 480 -4.72 -41.08 -11.92
C ARG A 480 -3.90 -39.81 -11.58
N THR A 481 -2.96 -39.53 -12.47
CA THR A 481 -2.58 -38.16 -12.86
C THR A 481 -3.76 -37.43 -13.51
N THR A 482 -4.31 -36.44 -12.81
CA THR A 482 -5.18 -35.42 -13.41
C THR A 482 -4.31 -34.28 -13.93
N ASN A 483 -4.18 -34.18 -15.25
CA ASN A 483 -3.63 -33.01 -15.93
C ASN A 483 -4.65 -31.87 -15.88
N THR A 484 -4.52 -30.97 -14.92
CA THR A 484 -5.27 -29.70 -14.90
C THR A 484 -4.67 -28.75 -15.94
N ARG A 485 -5.20 -28.78 -17.17
CA ARG A 485 -5.03 -27.70 -18.14
C ARG A 485 -5.88 -26.51 -17.67
N GLN A 486 -5.25 -25.47 -17.12
CA GLN A 486 -5.90 -24.16 -17.00
C GLN A 486 -5.99 -23.54 -18.40
N SER A 487 -7.16 -23.67 -19.04
CA SER A 487 -7.53 -22.84 -20.18
C SER A 487 -8.11 -21.52 -19.65
N SER A 488 -7.36 -20.43 -19.78
CA SER A 488 -7.90 -19.08 -19.65
C SER A 488 -8.84 -18.81 -20.81
N PHE A 489 -10.13 -18.64 -20.52
CA PHE A 489 -11.12 -18.20 -21.51
C PHE A 489 -10.98 -16.69 -21.69
N ALA A 490 -10.47 -16.26 -22.85
CA ALA A 490 -10.66 -14.90 -23.33
C ALA A 490 -12.11 -14.77 -23.82
N SER A 491 -12.87 -13.84 -23.25
CA SER A 491 -14.21 -13.46 -23.74
C SER A 491 -14.08 -12.89 -25.15
N SER A 492 -14.45 -13.69 -26.14
CA SER A 492 -14.33 -13.34 -27.55
C SER A 492 -15.59 -12.63 -28.05
N VAL A 493 -15.39 -11.60 -28.88
CA VAL A 493 -15.98 -11.25 -30.21
C VAL A 493 -17.42 -11.70 -30.58
N PHE A 494 -18.00 -12.71 -29.93
CA PHE A 494 -19.40 -13.11 -30.11
C PHE A 494 -20.40 -12.04 -29.65
N GLN A 495 -20.05 -11.22 -28.66
CA GLN A 495 -20.95 -10.21 -28.12
C GLN A 495 -21.20 -9.05 -29.11
N THR A 496 -20.21 -8.71 -29.95
CA THR A 496 -20.34 -7.69 -31.00
C THR A 496 -21.11 -8.17 -32.23
N CYS A 497 -21.13 -9.48 -32.52
CA CYS A 497 -22.00 -10.05 -33.56
C CYS A 497 -23.48 -10.05 -33.15
N TYR A 498 -23.78 -10.34 -31.87
CA TYR A 498 -25.16 -10.35 -31.36
C TYR A 498 -25.77 -8.94 -31.32
N LEU A 499 -25.01 -7.92 -30.92
CA LEU A 499 -25.50 -6.52 -30.94
C LEU A 499 -25.83 -6.02 -32.35
N ASN A 500 -25.04 -6.40 -33.36
CA ASN A 500 -25.31 -6.00 -34.74
C ASN A 500 -26.54 -6.69 -35.33
N LEU A 501 -26.84 -7.94 -34.94
CA LEU A 501 -28.07 -8.62 -35.35
C LEU A 501 -29.32 -7.96 -34.74
N ILE A 502 -29.26 -7.56 -33.47
CA ILE A 502 -30.37 -6.89 -32.77
C ILE A 502 -30.62 -5.50 -33.39
N ASN A 503 -29.56 -4.75 -33.69
CA ASN A 503 -29.70 -3.43 -34.34
C ASN A 503 -30.25 -3.52 -35.76
N CYS A 504 -29.88 -4.55 -36.54
CA CYS A 504 -30.48 -4.80 -37.86
C CYS A 504 -31.96 -5.19 -37.75
N PHE A 505 -32.37 -5.95 -36.73
CA PHE A 505 -33.77 -6.32 -36.49
C PHE A 505 -34.63 -5.13 -36.05
N LEU A 506 -34.10 -4.25 -35.19
CA LEU A 506 -34.79 -3.03 -34.77
C LEU A 506 -34.95 -2.02 -35.92
N ALA A 507 -33.92 -1.86 -36.76
CA ALA A 507 -34.00 -0.98 -37.93
C ALA A 507 -35.04 -1.47 -38.96
N SER A 508 -35.19 -2.78 -39.13
CA SER A 508 -36.19 -3.35 -40.02
C SER A 508 -37.62 -3.30 -39.45
N LEU A 509 -37.79 -3.33 -38.13
CA LEU A 509 -39.08 -3.13 -37.48
C LEU A 509 -39.60 -1.69 -37.60
N ILE A 510 -38.70 -0.69 -37.52
CA ILE A 510 -39.04 0.74 -37.67
C ILE A 510 -39.47 1.05 -39.12
N LEU A 511 -38.87 0.40 -40.11
CA LEU A 511 -39.23 0.51 -41.53
C LEU A 511 -40.55 -0.20 -41.90
N LEU A 512 -41.10 -1.03 -41.00
CA LEU A 512 -42.40 -1.71 -41.16
C LEU A 512 -43.55 -0.94 -40.51
N LEU A 513 -43.24 0.04 -39.65
CA LEU A 513 -44.21 0.87 -38.90
C LEU A 513 -44.40 2.29 -39.49
N LEU A 514 -43.59 2.65 -40.51
CA LEU A 514 -43.73 3.84 -41.36
C LEU A 514 -44.23 3.41 -42.74
#